data_AF-A0A1W2BIN3-F1
#
_entry.id   AF-A0A1W2BIN3-F1
#
_cell.length_a   1.000
_cell.length_b   1.000
_cell.length_c   1.000
_cell.angle_alpha   90.00
_cell.angle_beta   90.00
_cell.angle_gamma   90.00
#
_symmetry.space_group_name_H-M   'P 1'
#
loop_
_entity.id
_entity.type
_entity.pdbx_description
1 polymer ?
#
loop_
_entity_poly.entity_id
_entity_poly.type
_entity_poly.pdbx_seq_one_letter_code
_entity_poly.pdbx_strand_id
1 'polypeptide(L)' 'MRTRLSICRRKVRYASAEEACEVAAASGLVLHPYYCDRCWRWHLTSRTKGRRRPAGQPKPSLSA' A
#
# COMPACT_ATOMS: atom_id res chain seq x y z
N MET A 1 -8.05 11.89 -8.90
CA MET A 1 -7.34 12.39 -7.70
C MET A 1 -5.83 12.46 -7.96
N ARG A 2 -5.32 13.62 -8.39
CA ARG A 2 -3.87 13.83 -8.58
C ARG A 2 -3.21 14.09 -7.23
N THR A 3 -2.43 13.13 -6.72
CA THR A 3 -1.62 13.32 -5.50
C THR A 3 -0.55 14.38 -5.75
N ARG A 4 -0.55 15.48 -4.99
CA ARG A 4 0.52 16.49 -5.05
C ARG A 4 1.87 15.87 -4.70
N LEU A 5 2.96 16.36 -5.33
CA LEU A 5 4.32 15.84 -5.10
C LEU A 5 4.72 15.93 -3.62
N SER A 6 4.32 16.99 -2.92
CA SER A 6 4.56 17.15 -1.48
C SER A 6 3.92 16.04 -0.63
N ILE A 7 2.77 15.51 -1.06
CA ILE A 7 2.09 14.40 -0.39
C ILE A 7 2.82 13.08 -0.69
N CYS A 8 3.23 12.85 -1.94
CA CYS A 8 4.04 11.70 -2.32
C CYS A 8 5.35 11.65 -1.51
N ARG A 9 6.01 12.81 -1.32
CA ARG A 9 7.26 12.89 -0.56
C ARG A 9 7.09 12.54 0.93
N ARG A 10 5.93 12.79 1.51
CA ARG A 10 5.58 12.45 2.91
C ARG A 10 5.24 10.97 3.11
N LYS A 11 4.98 10.21 2.06
CA LYS A 11 4.69 8.78 2.15
C LYS A 11 5.97 7.96 2.17
N VAL A 12 5.91 6.82 2.86
CA VAL A 12 6.94 5.78 2.79
C VAL A 12 7.04 5.27 1.34
N ARG A 13 8.28 5.09 0.88
CA ARG A 13 8.62 4.66 -0.48
C ARG A 13 9.36 3.34 -0.39
N TYR A 14 8.86 2.36 -1.11
CA TYR A 14 9.46 1.02 -1.20
C TYR A 14 10.13 0.84 -2.56
N ALA A 15 11.21 0.06 -2.58
CA ALA A 15 11.97 -0.19 -3.80
C ALA A 15 11.26 -1.22 -4.71
N SER A 16 10.57 -2.19 -4.11
CA SER A 16 9.92 -3.30 -4.81
C SER A 16 8.47 -3.52 -4.35
N ALA A 17 7.71 -4.26 -5.18
CA ALA A 17 6.34 -4.64 -4.86
C ALA A 17 6.28 -5.62 -3.68
N GLU A 18 7.25 -6.55 -3.62
CA GLU A 18 7.38 -7.53 -2.54
C GLU A 18 7.59 -6.85 -1.19
N GLU A 19 8.56 -5.95 -1.10
CA GLU A 19 8.85 -5.19 0.13
C GLU A 19 7.60 -4.43 0.63
N ALA A 20 6.87 -3.81 -0.30
CA ALA A 20 5.61 -3.14 0.04
C ALA A 20 4.54 -4.13 0.54
N CYS A 21 4.43 -5.32 -0.06
CA CYS A 21 3.51 -6.38 0.36
C CYS A 21 3.87 -6.93 1.74
N GLU A 22 5.15 -7.17 2.01
CA GLU A 22 5.64 -7.63 3.31
C GLU A 22 5.32 -6.62 4.41
N VAL A 23 5.56 -5.33 4.17
CA VAL A 23 5.23 -4.28 5.14
C VAL A 23 3.72 -4.13 5.31
N ALA A 24 2.94 -4.29 4.24
CA ALA A 24 1.48 -4.33 4.34
C ALA A 24 1.00 -5.51 5.21
N ALA A 25 1.60 -6.68 5.05
CA ALA A 25 1.28 -7.87 5.84
C ALA A 25 1.72 -7.72 7.31
N ALA A 26 2.95 -7.25 7.55
CA ALA A 26 3.52 -7.02 8.87
C ALA A 26 2.77 -5.93 9.66
N SER A 27 2.23 -4.92 8.97
CA SER A 27 1.44 -3.85 9.57
C SER A 27 0.12 -4.33 10.18
N GLY A 28 -0.40 -5.49 9.78
CA GLY A 28 -1.73 -5.96 10.18
C GLY A 28 -2.91 -5.12 9.64
N LEU A 29 -2.63 -4.08 8.85
CA LEU A 29 -3.64 -3.20 8.23
C LEU A 29 -3.86 -3.61 6.77
N VAL A 30 -5.08 -3.38 6.27
CA VAL A 30 -5.39 -3.63 4.85
C VAL A 30 -4.79 -2.52 3.98
N LEU A 31 -3.52 -2.67 3.63
CA LEU A 31 -2.75 -1.73 2.82
C LEU A 31 -2.52 -2.27 1.42
N HIS A 32 -2.85 -1.51 0.39
CA HIS A 32 -2.58 -1.89 -1.00
C HIS A 32 -1.29 -1.25 -1.50
N PRO A 33 -0.33 -2.04 -2.01
CA PRO A 33 0.76 -1.49 -2.80
C PRO A 33 0.22 -0.93 -4.12
N TYR A 34 0.69 0.26 -4.49
CA TYR A 34 0.46 0.85 -5.80
C TYR A 34 1.74 1.50 -6.30
N TYR A 35 1.98 1.36 -7.59
CA TYR A 35 3.07 2.05 -8.26
C TYR A 35 2.68 3.51 -8.51
N CYS A 36 3.57 4.44 -8.18
CA CYS A 36 3.31 5.85 -8.41
C CYS A 36 4.04 6.37 -9.65
N ASP A 37 3.27 6.85 -10.61
CA ASP A 37 3.74 7.41 -11.89
C ASP A 37 4.59 8.70 -11.76
N ARG A 38 4.74 9.23 -10.54
CA ARG A 38 5.52 10.46 -10.29
C ARG A 38 6.92 10.18 -9.78
N CYS A 39 7.02 9.36 -8.74
CA CYS A 39 8.28 9.07 -8.09
C CYS A 39 8.83 7.69 -8.46
N TRP A 40 8.11 6.94 -9.30
CA TRP A 40 8.53 5.67 -9.86
C TRP A 40 8.84 4.62 -8.79
N ARG A 41 8.16 4.74 -7.65
CA ARG A 41 8.36 3.94 -6.44
C ARG A 41 7.04 3.34 -5.99
N TRP A 42 7.15 2.29 -5.19
CA TRP A 42 6.01 1.60 -4.61
C TRP A 42 5.56 2.32 -3.33
N HIS A 43 4.25 2.50 -3.21
CA HIS A 43 3.63 3.13 -2.04
C HIS A 43 2.47 2.30 -1.52
N LEU A 44 2.18 2.44 -0.24
CA LEU A 44 1.01 1.83 0.37
C LEU A 44 -0.17 2.80 0.41
N THR A 45 -1.38 2.26 0.24
CA THR A 45 -2.64 2.98 0.40
C THR A 45 -3.64 2.15 1.19
N SER A 46 -4.23 2.74 2.22
CA SER A 46 -5.34 2.15 2.98
C SER A 46 -6.69 2.25 2.25
N ARG A 47 -6.74 2.88 1.07
CA ARG A 47 -7.95 2.89 0.23
C ARG A 47 -8.27 1.48 -0.27
N THR A 48 -9.22 0.85 0.41
CA THR A 48 -9.82 -0.46 0.08
C THR A 48 -11.04 -0.35 -0.84
N LYS A 49 -11.71 0.80 -0.89
CA LYS A 49 -12.90 1.02 -1.73
C LYS A 49 -12.57 0.79 -3.22
N GLY A 50 -13.16 -0.26 -3.80
CA GLY A 50 -13.03 -0.63 -5.21
C GLY A 50 -11.72 -1.34 -5.59
N ARG A 51 -10.87 -1.77 -4.63
CA ARG A 51 -9.66 -2.53 -4.92
C ARG A 51 -9.81 -3.99 -4.49
N ARG A 52 -9.46 -4.93 -5.37
CA ARG A 52 -9.30 -6.34 -5.00
C ARG A 52 -8.10 -6.46 -4.07
N ARG A 53 -8.34 -7.07 -2.92
CA ARG A 53 -7.35 -7.36 -1.87
C ARG A 53 -6.07 -7.95 -2.49
N PRO A 54 -4.86 -7.49 -2.12
CA PRO A 54 -3.64 -8.03 -2.70
C PRO A 54 -3.56 -9.52 -2.33
N ALA A 55 -3.31 -10.37 -3.33
CA ALA A 55 -3.06 -11.79 -3.08
C ALA A 55 -1.81 -11.89 -2.20
N GLY A 56 -1.95 -12.44 -0.99
CA GLY A 56 -0.87 -12.54 -0.01
C GLY A 56 -1.12 -11.81 1.31
N GLN A 57 -2.17 -10.98 1.44
CA GLN A 57 -2.53 -10.47 2.76
C GLN A 57 -3.31 -11.52 3.56
N PRO A 58 -2.86 -11.89 4.78
CA PRO A 58 -3.65 -12.73 5.67
C PRO A 58 -4.99 -12.03 5.91
N LYS A 59 -6.10 -12.78 5.84
CA LYS A 59 -7.45 -12.31 6.27
C LYS A 59 -7.30 -11.51 7.56
N PRO A 60 -7.78 -10.24 7.66
CA PRO A 60 -7.79 -9.57 8.96
C PRO A 60 -8.56 -10.53 9.85
N SER A 61 -7.90 -11.07 10.85
CA SER A 61 -8.53 -11.83 11.90
C SER A 61 -9.49 -10.84 12.56
N LEU A 62 -10.75 -10.84 12.12
CA LEU A 62 -11.84 -10.24 12.85
C LEU A 62 -11.93 -11.02 14.16
N SER A 63 -11.25 -10.54 15.18
CA SER A 63 -11.53 -10.92 16.57
C SER A 63 -12.83 -10.21 16.94
N ALA A 64 -13.87 -11.02 17.16
CA ALA A 64 -15.13 -10.61 17.78
C ALA A 64 -14.95 -10.44 19.29
#